data_AF-A0A723Z2R2-F1
#
_entry.id   AF-A0A723Z2R2-F1
#
_cell.length_a   1.000
_cell.length_b   1.000
_cell.length_c   1.000
_cell.angle_alpha   90.00
_cell.angle_beta   90.00
_cell.angle_gamma   90.00
#
_symmetry.space_group_name_H-M   'P 1'
#
loop_
_entity.id
_entity.type
_entity.pdbx_description
1 polymer ?
#
loop_
_entity_poly.entity_id
_entity_poly.type
_entity_poly.pdbx_seq_one_letter_code
_entity_poly.pdbx_strand_id
1 'polypeptide(L)'
;MPHVAARTASRDRDTGRYQSHRPEQTLLYQIVDEYYPAFAALMAEQGKELPGYVQREFEEFLQCGRLEHGFLRVRCESCHAEHL
;
A
#
# COMPACT_ATOMS: atom_id res chain seq x y z
N MET A 1 -27.18 -33.21 -17.27
CA MET A 1 -27.00 -31.90 -16.63
C MET A 1 -27.20 -32.05 -15.13
N PRO A 2 -26.14 -32.13 -14.30
CA PRO A 2 -26.31 -32.11 -12.86
C PRO A 2 -26.19 -30.68 -12.33
N HIS A 3 -27.22 -30.26 -11.61
CA HIS A 3 -27.29 -28.99 -10.90
C HIS A 3 -26.34 -29.08 -9.69
N VAL A 4 -25.14 -28.51 -9.78
CA VAL A 4 -24.24 -28.39 -8.62
C VAL A 4 -24.78 -27.26 -7.76
N ALA A 5 -25.38 -27.65 -6.64
CA ALA A 5 -25.82 -26.73 -5.60
C ALA A 5 -24.65 -25.86 -5.15
N ALA A 6 -24.76 -24.56 -5.39
CA ALA A 6 -23.82 -23.58 -4.87
C ALA A 6 -23.86 -23.66 -3.34
N ARG A 7 -22.78 -24.16 -2.74
CA ARG A 7 -22.55 -24.03 -1.30
C ARG A 7 -22.30 -22.55 -1.04
N THR A 8 -23.32 -21.85 -0.56
CA THR A 8 -23.17 -20.51 0.02
C THR A 8 -22.21 -20.64 1.19
N ALA A 9 -20.95 -20.26 0.99
CA ALA A 9 -20.00 -20.15 2.08
C ALA A 9 -20.56 -19.10 3.04
N SER A 10 -21.05 -19.57 4.20
CA SER A 10 -21.33 -18.72 5.34
C SER A 10 -20.07 -17.92 5.60
N ARG A 11 -20.13 -16.61 5.39
CA ARG A 11 -19.08 -15.68 5.81
C ARG A 11 -18.98 -15.86 7.32
N ASP A 12 -17.93 -16.56 7.74
CA ASP A 12 -17.51 -16.61 9.13
C ASP A 12 -17.36 -15.16 9.58
N ARG A 13 -18.33 -14.71 10.38
CA ARG A 13 -18.61 -13.29 10.61
C ARG A 13 -17.67 -12.69 11.67
N ASP A 14 -16.60 -13.39 12.01
CA ASP A 14 -15.74 -13.07 13.15
C ASP A 14 -14.24 -13.41 12.93
N THR A 15 -13.77 -13.31 11.69
CA THR A 15 -12.34 -13.04 11.46
C THR A 15 -12.19 -11.53 11.38
N GLY A 16 -11.48 -10.94 12.35
CA GLY A 16 -11.41 -9.49 12.58
C GLY A 16 -11.47 -8.66 11.31
N ARG A 17 -12.53 -7.83 11.20
CA ARG A 17 -12.80 -7.00 10.02
C ARG A 17 -11.52 -6.29 9.58
N TYR A 18 -11.07 -6.58 8.35
CA TYR A 18 -9.89 -5.92 7.78
C TYR A 18 -10.02 -4.40 7.96
N GLN A 19 -9.04 -3.81 8.64
CA GLN A 19 -8.92 -2.38 8.78
C GLN A 19 -7.98 -1.90 7.69
N SER A 20 -8.43 -0.90 6.92
CA SER A 20 -7.59 -0.26 5.92
C SER A 20 -6.32 0.26 6.58
N HIS A 21 -5.18 -0.07 5.99
CA HIS A 21 -3.92 0.52 6.39
C HIS A 21 -3.98 2.05 6.19
N ARG A 22 -3.37 2.79 7.12
CA ARG A 22 -3.25 4.27 7.09
C ARG A 22 -1.80 4.64 7.33
N PRO A 23 -0.94 4.52 6.32
CA PRO A 23 0.51 4.72 6.47
C PRO A 23 0.85 6.10 7.06
N GLU A 24 0.06 7.13 6.73
CA GLU A 24 0.19 8.51 7.23
C GLU A 24 0.04 8.66 8.75
N GLN A 25 -0.54 7.65 9.42
CA GLN A 25 -0.67 7.61 10.88
C GLN A 25 0.53 6.95 11.57
N THR A 26 1.45 6.37 10.80
CA THR A 26 2.66 5.74 11.36
C THR A 26 3.75 6.79 11.58
N LEU A 27 4.53 6.62 12.65
CA LEU A 27 5.63 7.54 12.98
C LEU A 27 6.68 7.59 11.86
N LEU A 28 7.01 6.44 11.26
CA LEU A 28 8.01 6.39 10.18
C LEU A 28 7.56 7.21 8.97
N TYR A 29 6.30 7.06 8.55
CA TYR A 29 5.77 7.86 7.44
C TYR A 29 5.88 9.35 7.75
N GLN A 30 5.43 9.78 8.92
CA GLN A 30 5.46 11.20 9.31
C GLN A 30 6.88 11.77 9.28
N ILE A 31 7.86 11.02 9.78
CA ILE A 31 9.27 11.44 9.74
C ILE A 31 9.75 11.55 8.29
N VAL A 32 9.46 10.57 7.44
CA VAL A 32 9.92 10.60 6.05
C VAL A 32 9.25 11.73 5.28
N ASP A 33 7.93 11.90 5.42
CA ASP A 33 7.14 12.93 4.74
C ASP A 33 7.63 14.34 5.12
N GLU A 34 7.92 14.56 6.41
CA GLU A 34 8.38 15.85 6.92
C GLU A 34 9.83 16.15 6.54
N TYR A 35 10.75 15.19 6.69
CA TYR A 35 12.19 15.47 6.64
C TYR A 35 12.87 15.10 5.33
N TYR A 36 12.30 14.23 4.48
CA TYR A 36 12.93 13.79 3.23
C TYR A 36 13.30 14.97 2.30
N PRO A 37 12.41 15.94 2.02
CA PRO A 37 12.74 17.04 1.11
C PRO A 37 13.93 17.88 1.61
N ALA A 38 13.95 18.19 2.91
CA ALA A 38 15.02 18.94 3.53
C ALA A 38 16.35 18.16 3.54
N PHE A 39 16.29 16.86 3.81
CA PHE A 39 17.45 15.98 3.74
C PHE A 39 18.04 15.88 2.33
N ALA A 40 17.20 15.69 1.32
CA ALA A 40 17.64 15.63 -0.08
C ALA A 40 18.29 16.95 -0.52
N ALA A 41 17.70 18.09 -0.16
CA ALA A 41 18.27 19.41 -0.44
C ALA A 41 19.64 19.60 0.22
N LEU A 42 19.77 19.25 1.51
CA LEU A 42 21.04 19.33 2.24
C LEU A 42 22.14 18.48 1.57
N MET A 43 21.80 17.27 1.13
CA MET A 43 22.74 16.38 0.44
C MET A 43 23.20 16.97 -0.89
N ALA A 44 22.30 17.59 -1.65
CA ALA A 44 22.62 18.27 -2.89
C ALA A 44 23.53 19.49 -2.67
N GLU A 45 23.23 20.33 -1.69
CA GLU A 45 24.06 21.50 -1.33
C GLU A 45 25.50 21.11 -0.93
N GLN A 46 25.68 19.94 -0.33
CA GLN A 46 26.99 19.41 0.04
C GLN A 46 27.73 18.73 -1.12
N GLY A 47 27.16 18.71 -2.33
CA GLY A 47 27.72 18.00 -3.49
C GLY A 47 27.69 16.48 -3.33
N LYS A 48 26.76 15.96 -2.51
CA LYS A 48 26.59 14.54 -2.20
C LYS A 48 25.16 14.09 -2.49
N GLU A 49 24.63 14.48 -3.64
CA GLU A 49 23.27 14.12 -4.05
C GLU A 49 22.99 12.62 -3.84
N LEU A 50 21.78 12.34 -3.34
CA LEU A 50 21.35 10.97 -3.16
C LEU A 50 21.29 10.27 -4.53
N PRO A 51 21.77 9.02 -4.65
CA PRO A 51 21.59 8.26 -5.88
C PRO A 51 20.11 8.24 -6.29
N GLY A 52 19.83 8.34 -7.60
CA GLY A 52 18.45 8.44 -8.08
C GLY A 52 17.54 7.29 -7.64
N TYR A 53 18.07 6.07 -7.47
CA TYR A 53 17.28 4.96 -6.94
C TYR A 53 16.85 5.21 -5.49
N VAL A 54 17.67 5.83 -4.64
CA VAL A 54 17.32 6.14 -3.24
C VAL A 54 16.19 7.15 -3.19
N GLN A 55 16.27 8.20 -4.00
CA GLN A 55 15.22 9.22 -4.09
C GLN A 55 13.88 8.59 -4.51
N ARG A 56 13.92 7.72 -5.54
CA ARG A 56 12.76 6.99 -6.01
C ARG A 56 12.13 6.12 -4.91
N GLU A 57 12.93 5.38 -4.12
CA GLU A 57 12.38 4.55 -3.04
C GLU A 57 11.69 5.39 -1.96
N PHE A 58 12.20 6.60 -1.63
CA PHE A 58 11.51 7.50 -0.71
C PHE A 58 10.18 7.99 -1.26
N GLU A 59 10.15 8.36 -2.54
CA GLU A 59 8.92 8.79 -3.23
C GLU A 59 7.88 7.67 -3.33
N GLU A 60 8.31 6.45 -3.67
CA GLU A 60 7.47 5.26 -3.73
C GLU A 60 6.96 4.87 -2.33
N PHE A 61 7.79 4.98 -1.29
CA PHE A 61 7.38 4.75 0.09
C PHE A 61 6.27 5.71 0.53
N LEU A 62 6.37 7.00 0.21
CA LEU A 62 5.34 8.00 0.53
C LEU A 62 4.04 7.80 -0.26
N GLN A 63 4.09 7.09 -1.38
CA GLN A 63 2.91 6.72 -2.15
C GLN A 63 2.30 5.38 -1.73
N CYS A 64 3.08 4.50 -1.09
CA CYS A 64 2.66 3.15 -0.75
C CYS A 64 1.55 3.13 0.31
N GLY A 65 0.54 2.28 0.11
CA GLY A 65 -0.56 2.07 1.08
C GLY A 65 -1.60 3.20 1.12
N ARG A 66 -1.48 4.18 0.22
CA ARG A 66 -2.36 5.35 0.09
C ARG A 66 -3.33 5.15 -1.05
N LEU A 67 -4.63 5.14 -0.76
CA LEU A 67 -5.67 4.80 -1.75
C LEU A 67 -5.72 5.77 -2.93
N GLU A 68 -5.29 7.03 -2.74
CA GLU A 68 -5.22 7.99 -3.85
C GLU A 68 -4.13 7.66 -4.89
N HIS A 69 -3.14 6.84 -4.52
CA HIS A 69 -2.05 6.40 -5.40
C HIS A 69 -2.30 5.00 -6.00
N GLY A 70 -3.47 4.41 -5.73
CA GLY A 70 -3.90 3.13 -6.28
C GLY A 70 -3.92 2.00 -5.24
N PHE A 71 -4.51 0.88 -5.63
CA PHE A 71 -4.63 -0.32 -4.79
C PHE A 71 -4.68 -1.58 -5.64
N LEU A 72 -4.29 -2.70 -5.04
CA LEU A 72 -4.34 -4.01 -5.68
C LEU A 72 -5.76 -4.59 -5.56
N ARG A 73 -6.36 -4.94 -6.70
CA ARG A 73 -7.60 -5.71 -6.76
C ARG A 73 -7.28 -7.11 -7.26
N VAL A 74 -7.54 -8.12 -6.44
CA VAL A 74 -7.32 -9.52 -6.81
C VAL A 74 -8.66 -10.18 -7.08
N ARG A 75 -8.78 -10.86 -8.22
CA ARG A 75 -9.95 -11.65 -8.60
C ARG A 75 -9.54 -13.09 -8.83
N CYS A 76 -10.24 -14.03 -8.19
CA CYS A 76 -10.06 -15.45 -8.47
C CYS A 76 -10.60 -15.79 -9.86
N GLU A 77 -9.82 -16.46 -10.70
CA GLU A 77 -10.26 -16.84 -12.05
C GLU A 77 -11.37 -17.89 -12.03
N SER A 78 -11.33 -18.82 -11.08
CA SER A 78 -12.29 -19.94 -11.01
C SER A 78 -13.65 -19.56 -10.42
N CYS A 79 -13.67 -18.76 -9.35
CA CYS A 79 -14.93 -18.40 -8.66
C CYS A 79 -15.31 -16.93 -8.79
N HIS A 80 -14.46 -16.11 -9.41
CA HIS A 80 -14.68 -14.68 -9.62
C HIS A 80 -14.88 -13.83 -8.36
N ALA A 81 -14.60 -14.39 -7.18
CA ALA A 81 -14.55 -13.62 -5.95
C ALA A 81 -13.43 -12.57 -6.02
N GLU A 82 -13.71 -11.39 -5.49
CA GLU A 82 -12.78 -10.26 -5.49
C GLU A 82 -12.41 -9.87 -4.05
N HIS A 83 -11.14 -9.52 -3.87
CA HIS A 83 -10.59 -8.93 -2.66
C HIS A 83 -9.96 -7.57 -2.99
N LEU A 84 -10.23 -6.62 -2.11
CA LEU A 84 -9.77 -5.23 -2.13
C LEU A 84 -9.11 -4.92 -0.79
#